data_AF-A0A7C7URI7-F1
#
_entry.id   AF-A0A7C7URI7-F1
#
_cell.length_a   1.000
_cell.length_b   1.000
_cell.length_c   1.000
_cell.angle_alpha   90.00
_cell.angle_beta   90.00
_cell.angle_gamma   90.00
#
_symmetry.space_group_name_H-M   'P 1'
#
loop_
_entity.id
_entity.type
_entity.pdbx_description
1 polymer ?
#
loop_
_entity_poly.entity_id
_entity_poly.type
_entity_poly.pdbx_seq_one_letter_code
_entity_poly.pdbx_strand_id
1 'polypeptide(L)'
;MIKEYRICYTGHLIDELDFHQNIIVPLIHKLYNKHAKVAEKSYNNTCVTSLKSMAIMSFKHNVLDLPIGSKAALSGPPVAITETSEDCVKNCIRGIADTDFSLIFLKRHRGFHYYPKIRGGFANKALVKDLKYWLGEIFGFGLTTMYGVRRTHPQTGMISIGHILELNGEEMLEKWMTEIGFYSSKHLTKYSLWKKYGFCPAKTSTPERIFMLEGKLDPRSWYKSNIRMTPECMPPEKRFKMLEKTLLAKEFSSHEVATALDISTKRSNELLKMWHENGFLSRKLERRGSIAKFKYVFNARKV
;
A
#
# COMPACT_ATOMS: atom_id res chain seq x y z
N MET A 1 -21.38 28.36 -9.94
CA MET A 1 -20.58 27.19 -9.47
C MET A 1 -19.42 27.71 -8.63
N ILE A 2 -19.35 27.38 -7.34
CA ILE A 2 -18.23 27.80 -6.47
C ILE A 2 -17.01 26.92 -6.81
N LYS A 3 -15.91 27.52 -7.26
CA LYS A 3 -14.66 26.78 -7.52
C LYS A 3 -14.05 26.31 -6.21
N GLU A 4 -13.89 25.00 -6.04
CA GLU A 4 -13.26 24.42 -4.85
C GLU A 4 -11.74 24.23 -5.08
N TYR A 5 -10.92 25.10 -4.48
CA TYR A 5 -9.46 25.00 -4.55
C TYR A 5 -8.92 24.00 -3.52
N ARG A 6 -9.01 22.71 -3.85
CA ARG A 6 -8.66 21.59 -2.96
C ARG A 6 -7.45 20.82 -3.47
N ILE A 7 -6.48 20.60 -2.58
CA ILE A 7 -5.32 19.73 -2.84
C ILE A 7 -5.51 18.45 -2.02
N CYS A 8 -5.27 17.30 -2.65
CA CYS A 8 -5.41 15.98 -2.01
C CYS A 8 -4.17 15.12 -2.25
N TYR A 9 -3.77 14.43 -1.19
CA TYR A 9 -2.83 13.33 -1.23
C TYR A 9 -3.57 12.09 -0.76
N THR A 10 -3.46 11.00 -1.50
CA THR A 10 -4.14 9.73 -1.21
C THR A 10 -3.12 8.64 -1.03
N GLY A 11 -3.28 7.81 0.00
CA GLY A 11 -2.40 6.69 0.27
C GLY A 11 -3.12 5.48 0.83
N HIS A 12 -2.44 4.34 0.90
CA HIS A 12 -2.97 3.12 1.50
C HIS A 12 -3.06 3.26 3.02
N LEU A 13 -4.23 2.99 3.60
CA LEU A 13 -4.50 3.24 5.02
C LEU A 13 -3.55 2.48 5.95
N ILE A 14 -3.15 1.25 5.60
CA ILE A 14 -2.28 0.44 6.47
C ILE A 14 -0.80 0.81 6.30
N ASP A 15 -0.37 1.13 5.09
CA ASP A 15 1.05 1.31 4.79
C ASP A 15 1.51 2.77 4.82
N GLU A 16 0.59 3.73 4.69
CA GLU A 16 0.94 5.13 4.44
C GLU A 16 0.26 6.11 5.41
N LEU A 17 -0.64 5.66 6.30
CA LEU A 17 -1.28 6.54 7.27
C LEU A 17 -0.24 7.27 8.16
N ASP A 18 0.76 6.52 8.64
CA ASP A 18 1.88 7.06 9.41
C ASP A 18 2.65 8.12 8.62
N PHE A 19 2.96 7.85 7.34
CA PHE A 19 3.61 8.82 6.45
C PHE A 19 2.76 10.09 6.27
N HIS A 20 1.44 9.94 6.13
CA HIS A 20 0.53 11.08 6.02
C HIS A 20 0.49 11.92 7.30
N GLN A 21 0.38 11.27 8.46
CA GLN A 21 0.25 11.94 9.76
C GLN A 21 1.56 12.58 10.22
N ASN A 22 2.68 11.88 10.08
CA ASN A 22 3.94 12.26 10.70
C ASN A 22 4.92 12.95 9.74
N ILE A 23 4.72 12.83 8.42
CA ILE A 23 5.58 13.49 7.42
C ILE A 23 4.79 14.55 6.63
N ILE A 24 3.72 14.16 5.94
CA ILE A 24 3.01 15.07 5.02
C ILE A 24 2.36 16.23 5.77
N VAL A 25 1.59 15.98 6.84
CA VAL A 25 0.88 17.04 7.57
C VAL A 25 1.85 18.05 8.20
N PRO A 26 2.91 17.64 8.94
CA PRO A 26 3.90 18.57 9.46
C PRO A 26 4.62 19.34 8.36
N LEU A 27 4.93 18.71 7.22
CA LEU A 27 5.58 19.38 6.10
C LEU A 27 4.69 20.46 5.48
N ILE A 28 3.40 20.20 5.29
CA ILE A 28 2.43 21.20 4.81
C ILE A 28 2.34 22.37 5.78
N HIS A 29 2.29 22.09 7.08
CA HIS A 29 2.26 23.13 8.10
C HIS A 29 3.54 23.97 8.09
N LYS A 30 4.71 23.33 8.02
CA LYS A 30 6.01 24.00 7.97
C LYS A 30 6.15 24.89 6.73
N LEU A 31 5.73 24.41 5.55
CA LEU A 31 5.92 25.13 4.29
C LEU A 31 4.90 26.23 4.05
N TYR A 32 3.65 26.02 4.48
CA TYR A 32 2.54 26.90 4.10
C TYR A 32 1.78 27.49 5.29
N ASN A 33 2.22 27.20 6.53
CA ASN A 33 1.51 27.55 7.75
C ASN A 33 0.02 27.14 7.71
N LYS A 34 -0.25 25.95 7.16
CA LYS A 34 -1.62 25.45 6.95
C LYS A 34 -1.82 24.09 7.60
N HIS A 35 -2.87 23.99 8.43
CA HIS A 35 -3.30 22.71 8.97
C HIS A 35 -4.04 21.89 7.91
N ALA A 36 -3.42 20.80 7.47
CA ALA A 36 -4.09 19.78 6.66
C ALA A 36 -4.80 18.76 7.56
N LYS A 37 -5.88 18.17 7.04
CA LYS A 37 -6.62 17.11 7.73
C LYS A 37 -6.35 15.77 7.05
N VAL A 38 -6.09 14.74 7.85
CA VAL A 38 -6.06 13.34 7.40
C VAL A 38 -7.44 12.74 7.66
N ALA A 39 -8.06 12.18 6.62
CA ALA A 39 -9.30 11.43 6.72
C ALA A 39 -9.03 9.97 6.38
N GLU A 40 -9.48 9.07 7.25
CA GLU A 40 -9.43 7.63 7.03
C GLU A 40 -10.71 7.16 6.34
N LYS A 41 -10.56 6.38 5.28
CA LYS A 41 -11.67 5.79 4.54
C LYS A 41 -11.56 4.28 4.62
N SER A 42 -12.21 3.70 5.63
CA SER A 42 -12.06 2.29 5.95
C SER A 42 -12.75 1.35 4.95
N TYR A 43 -13.66 1.86 4.11
CA TYR A 43 -14.37 1.07 3.09
C TYR A 43 -13.50 0.76 1.86
N ASN A 44 -12.45 1.55 1.61
CA ASN A 44 -11.54 1.38 0.47
C ASN A 44 -10.06 1.35 0.90
N ASN A 45 -9.80 1.09 2.20
CA ASN A 45 -8.46 1.02 2.79
C ASN A 45 -7.55 2.19 2.37
N THR A 46 -8.10 3.40 2.33
CA THR A 46 -7.41 4.61 1.85
C THR A 46 -7.34 5.65 2.96
N CYS A 47 -6.24 6.38 3.06
CA CYS A 47 -6.13 7.62 3.82
C CYS A 47 -6.01 8.81 2.85
N VAL A 48 -6.56 9.96 3.24
CA VAL A 48 -6.55 11.17 2.41
C VAL A 48 -6.11 12.37 3.25
N THR A 49 -4.98 12.97 2.90
CA THR A 49 -4.60 14.29 3.42
C THR A 49 -5.14 15.34 2.48
N SER A 50 -5.92 16.29 3.00
CA SER A 50 -6.48 17.37 2.19
C SER A 50 -6.34 18.74 2.84
N LEU A 51 -6.19 19.75 2.00
CA LEU A 51 -6.26 21.16 2.39
C LEU A 51 -7.00 21.97 1.33
N LYS A 52 -7.56 23.11 1.75
CA LYS A 52 -8.20 24.08 0.87
C LYS A 52 -7.41 25.39 0.92
N SER A 53 -6.88 25.81 -0.21
CA SER A 53 -6.16 27.07 -0.34
C SER A 53 -5.98 27.42 -1.81
N MET A 54 -6.58 28.54 -2.23
CA MET A 54 -6.36 29.09 -3.56
C MET A 54 -4.89 29.47 -3.75
N ALA A 55 -4.27 30.13 -2.76
CA ALA A 55 -2.88 30.57 -2.85
C ALA A 55 -1.91 29.40 -3.08
N ILE A 56 -2.05 28.29 -2.34
CA ILE A 56 -1.15 27.13 -2.49
C ILE A 56 -1.40 26.43 -3.83
N MET A 57 -2.65 26.32 -4.26
CA MET A 57 -2.97 25.71 -5.55
C MET A 57 -2.45 26.54 -6.71
N SER A 58 -2.65 27.86 -6.67
CA SER A 58 -2.12 28.81 -7.67
C SER A 58 -0.59 28.83 -7.67
N PHE A 59 0.07 28.75 -6.51
CA PHE A 59 1.53 28.62 -6.45
C PHE A 59 2.00 27.33 -7.14
N LYS A 60 1.42 26.19 -6.79
CA LYS A 60 1.79 24.91 -7.41
C LYS A 60 1.56 24.90 -8.92
N HIS A 61 0.47 25.51 -9.38
CA HIS A 61 0.14 25.53 -10.80
C HIS A 61 0.95 26.59 -11.57
N ASN A 62 0.95 27.83 -11.12
CA ASN A 62 1.50 28.95 -11.88
C ASN A 62 3.00 29.15 -11.67
N VAL A 63 3.55 28.69 -10.53
CA VAL A 63 4.98 28.86 -10.21
C VAL A 63 5.75 27.56 -10.41
N LEU A 64 5.20 26.42 -9.98
CA LEU A 64 5.85 25.11 -10.17
C LEU A 64 5.41 24.40 -11.46
N ASP A 65 4.57 25.03 -12.27
CA ASP A 65 4.04 24.48 -13.53
C ASP A 65 3.40 23.08 -13.37
N LEU A 66 2.80 22.80 -12.21
CA LEU A 66 2.13 21.52 -11.98
C LEU A 66 0.72 21.56 -12.59
N PRO A 67 0.34 20.58 -13.43
CA PRO A 67 -0.96 20.58 -14.07
C PRO A 67 -2.09 20.40 -13.06
N ILE A 68 -3.19 21.11 -13.27
CA ILE A 68 -4.44 20.87 -12.54
C ILE A 68 -5.14 19.67 -13.17
N GLY A 69 -5.39 18.63 -12.36
CA GLY A 69 -6.08 17.42 -12.80
C GLY A 69 -5.13 16.32 -13.23
N SER A 70 -5.12 15.97 -14.52
CA SER A 70 -4.40 14.78 -15.00
C SER A 70 -2.88 14.97 -14.97
N LYS A 71 -2.18 13.98 -14.40
CA LYS A 71 -0.71 13.89 -14.42
C LYS A 71 -0.13 13.65 -15.84
N ALA A 72 -0.98 13.40 -16.84
CA ALA A 72 -0.56 13.12 -18.21
C ALA A 72 0.16 14.30 -18.88
N ALA A 73 0.00 15.53 -18.37
CA ALA A 73 0.62 16.73 -18.92
C ALA A 73 1.96 17.11 -18.25
N LEU A 74 2.41 16.39 -17.21
CA LEU A 74 3.62 16.76 -16.47
C LEU A 74 4.93 16.60 -17.28
N SER A 75 5.71 17.65 -17.42
CA SER A 75 7.02 17.66 -18.11
C SER A 75 8.19 17.47 -17.13
N GLY A 76 8.26 16.30 -16.48
CA GLY A 76 9.38 15.99 -15.57
C GLY A 76 9.27 16.68 -14.20
N PRO A 77 10.38 16.69 -13.42
CA PRO A 77 10.52 17.57 -12.27
C PRO A 77 10.41 19.05 -12.69
N PRO A 78 9.74 19.92 -11.90
CA PRO A 78 9.59 21.34 -12.27
C PRO A 78 10.92 22.05 -12.53
N VAL A 79 10.94 22.94 -13.53
CA VAL A 79 12.14 23.73 -13.89
C VAL A 79 12.68 24.51 -12.70
N ALA A 80 11.79 25.12 -11.91
CA ALA A 80 12.14 25.82 -10.68
C ALA A 80 12.93 24.96 -9.67
N ILE A 81 12.78 23.63 -9.71
CA ILE A 81 13.55 22.70 -8.89
C ILE A 81 14.87 22.34 -9.57
N THR A 82 14.83 22.04 -10.87
CA THR A 82 16.02 21.57 -11.61
C THR A 82 17.10 22.63 -11.78
N GLU A 83 16.72 23.90 -11.83
CA GLU A 83 17.65 25.03 -11.92
C GLU A 83 18.20 25.48 -10.56
N THR A 84 17.63 24.98 -9.45
CA THR A 84 18.08 25.39 -8.10
C THR A 84 19.37 24.68 -7.69
N SER A 85 19.35 23.34 -7.65
CA SER A 85 20.53 22.51 -7.31
C SER A 85 20.25 21.03 -7.54
N GLU A 86 21.30 20.24 -7.69
CA GLU A 86 21.20 18.77 -7.74
C GLU A 86 20.54 18.19 -6.48
N ASP A 87 20.83 18.75 -5.31
CA ASP A 87 20.21 18.31 -4.05
C ASP A 87 18.70 18.59 -4.02
N CYS A 88 18.25 19.71 -4.58
CA CYS A 88 16.83 19.98 -4.76
C CYS A 88 16.18 18.93 -5.69
N VAL A 89 16.86 18.54 -6.76
CA VAL A 89 16.39 17.48 -7.66
C VAL A 89 16.34 16.13 -6.94
N LYS A 90 17.39 15.73 -6.21
CA LYS A 90 17.40 14.49 -5.41
C LYS A 90 16.23 14.44 -4.43
N ASN A 91 15.97 15.55 -3.72
CA ASN A 91 14.83 15.65 -2.80
C ASN A 91 13.47 15.59 -3.52
N CYS A 92 13.36 16.17 -4.70
CA CYS A 92 12.14 16.07 -5.51
C CYS A 92 11.91 14.64 -5.98
N ILE A 93 12.94 13.96 -6.49
CA ILE A 93 12.87 12.56 -6.93
C ILE A 93 12.56 11.64 -5.75
N ARG A 94 13.13 11.88 -4.56
CA ARG A 94 12.77 11.17 -3.32
C ARG A 94 11.26 11.26 -3.07
N GLY A 95 10.68 12.47 -3.15
CA GLY A 95 9.23 12.68 -3.00
C GLY A 95 8.40 11.94 -4.04
N ILE A 96 8.83 11.92 -5.32
CA ILE A 96 8.19 11.15 -6.39
C ILE A 96 8.30 9.64 -6.09
N ALA A 97 9.43 9.19 -5.55
CA ALA A 97 9.66 7.79 -5.25
C ALA A 97 8.82 7.29 -4.07
N ASP A 98 8.66 8.11 -3.03
CA ASP A 98 7.79 7.81 -1.90
C ASP A 98 6.33 7.59 -2.35
N THR A 99 5.87 8.27 -3.41
CA THR A 99 4.49 8.16 -3.91
C THR A 99 4.30 7.12 -5.00
N ASP A 100 5.15 7.14 -6.04
CA ASP A 100 4.89 6.41 -7.29
C ASP A 100 5.90 5.26 -7.53
N PHE A 101 7.00 5.20 -6.78
CA PHE A 101 7.96 4.09 -6.89
C PHE A 101 7.63 2.96 -5.90
N SER A 102 8.13 1.77 -6.22
CA SER A 102 8.02 0.58 -5.40
C SER A 102 9.38 -0.08 -5.22
N LEU A 103 9.78 -0.27 -3.96
CA LEU A 103 10.85 -1.19 -3.59
C LEU A 103 10.27 -2.62 -3.50
N ILE A 104 10.77 -3.50 -4.35
CA ILE A 104 10.32 -4.88 -4.53
C ILE A 104 11.55 -5.79 -4.45
N PHE A 105 11.36 -6.98 -3.87
CA PHE A 105 12.38 -8.01 -3.89
C PHE A 105 11.89 -9.19 -4.71
N LEU A 106 12.69 -9.61 -5.69
CA LEU A 106 12.35 -10.68 -6.61
C LEU A 106 12.90 -12.01 -6.09
N LYS A 107 12.13 -13.07 -6.34
CA LYS A 107 12.62 -14.44 -6.26
C LYS A 107 13.36 -14.74 -7.57
N ARG A 108 14.68 -14.92 -7.49
CA ARG A 108 15.52 -15.36 -8.62
C ARG A 108 15.82 -16.85 -8.44
N HIS A 109 17.07 -17.20 -8.13
CA HIS A 109 17.48 -18.60 -7.94
C HIS A 109 17.26 -19.12 -6.50
N ARG A 110 17.06 -18.23 -5.51
CA ARG A 110 16.86 -18.63 -4.11
C ARG A 110 15.38 -18.90 -3.81
N GLY A 111 15.12 -19.66 -2.73
CA GLY A 111 13.77 -19.86 -2.19
C GLY A 111 13.08 -18.58 -1.70
N PHE A 112 13.84 -17.48 -1.54
CA PHE A 112 13.40 -16.23 -0.92
C PHE A 112 13.36 -15.05 -1.90
N HIS A 113 12.68 -13.98 -1.50
CA HIS A 113 12.61 -12.72 -2.25
C HIS A 113 13.76 -11.82 -1.80
N TYR A 114 14.93 -12.01 -2.42
CA TYR A 114 16.19 -11.40 -1.97
C TYR A 114 16.75 -10.36 -2.94
N TYR A 115 16.39 -10.42 -4.23
CA TYR A 115 17.00 -9.56 -5.24
C TYR A 115 16.27 -8.20 -5.30
N PRO A 116 16.90 -7.09 -4.88
CA PRO A 116 16.24 -5.80 -4.84
C PRO A 116 15.99 -5.22 -6.24
N LYS A 117 14.85 -4.56 -6.35
CA LYS A 117 14.43 -3.78 -7.52
C LYS A 117 13.64 -2.57 -7.04
N ILE A 118 14.06 -1.38 -7.46
CA ILE A 118 13.25 -0.17 -7.35
C ILE A 118 12.56 0.03 -8.69
N ARG A 119 11.24 0.19 -8.70
CA ARG A 119 10.43 0.30 -9.93
C ARG A 119 9.45 1.47 -9.83
N GLY A 120 9.53 2.38 -10.79
CA GLY A 120 8.52 3.42 -11.04
C GLY A 120 7.70 3.10 -12.28
N GLY A 121 6.39 3.35 -12.24
CA GLY A 121 5.48 3.17 -13.37
C GLY A 121 4.60 4.40 -13.59
N PHE A 122 4.68 4.99 -14.77
CA PHE A 122 4.08 6.29 -15.08
C PHE A 122 3.25 6.24 -16.36
N ALA A 123 2.15 7.00 -16.41
CA ALA A 123 1.37 7.18 -17.64
C ALA A 123 2.05 8.15 -18.62
N ASN A 124 2.93 9.01 -18.13
CA ASN A 124 3.55 10.07 -18.91
C ASN A 124 4.97 9.67 -19.36
N LYS A 125 5.19 9.66 -20.68
CA LYS A 125 6.49 9.31 -21.29
C LYS A 125 7.57 10.37 -21.03
N ALA A 126 7.21 11.65 -21.04
CA ALA A 126 8.15 12.76 -20.85
C ALA A 126 8.77 12.69 -19.45
N LEU A 127 7.93 12.56 -18.42
CA LEU A 127 8.38 12.37 -17.04
C LEU A 127 9.41 11.22 -16.90
N VAL A 128 9.19 10.08 -17.57
CA VAL A 128 10.13 8.96 -17.50
C VAL A 128 11.46 9.27 -18.21
N LYS A 129 11.43 10.03 -19.30
CA LYS A 129 12.67 10.47 -19.97
C LYS A 129 13.47 11.43 -19.08
N ASP A 130 12.80 12.37 -18.42
CA ASP A 130 13.46 13.33 -17.55
C ASP A 130 14.03 12.65 -16.30
N LEU A 131 13.27 11.74 -15.70
CA LEU A 131 13.77 10.91 -14.60
C LEU A 131 14.95 10.04 -15.05
N LYS A 132 14.93 9.49 -16.27
CA LYS A 132 16.06 8.73 -16.82
C LYS A 132 17.28 9.61 -16.97
N TYR A 133 17.13 10.84 -17.47
CA TYR A 133 18.24 11.79 -17.62
C TYR A 133 18.87 12.12 -16.27
N TRP A 134 18.07 12.55 -15.29
CA TRP A 134 18.58 12.91 -13.96
C TRP A 134 19.20 11.73 -13.23
N LEU A 135 18.48 10.61 -13.16
CA LEU A 135 19.00 9.44 -12.44
C LEU A 135 20.20 8.80 -13.18
N GLY A 136 20.13 8.67 -14.50
CA GLY A 136 21.12 7.93 -15.28
C GLY A 136 22.35 8.77 -15.61
N GLU A 137 22.14 9.90 -16.28
CA GLU A 137 23.22 10.70 -16.84
C GLU A 137 23.86 11.61 -15.79
N ILE A 138 23.06 12.21 -14.90
CA ILE A 138 23.57 13.15 -13.89
C ILE A 138 24.03 12.42 -12.63
N PHE A 139 23.19 11.55 -12.06
CA PHE A 139 23.52 10.85 -10.81
C PHE A 139 24.20 9.49 -11.03
N GLY A 140 24.37 9.04 -12.27
CA GLY A 140 25.13 7.82 -12.59
C GLY A 140 24.47 6.52 -12.10
N PHE A 141 23.14 6.44 -12.06
CA PHE A 141 22.45 5.19 -11.74
C PHE A 141 22.37 4.28 -12.97
N GLY A 142 22.57 2.98 -12.75
CA GLY A 142 22.28 1.94 -13.74
C GLY A 142 20.77 1.69 -13.86
N LEU A 143 20.15 2.20 -14.92
CA LEU A 143 18.69 2.15 -15.13
C LEU A 143 18.29 1.24 -16.28
N THR A 144 17.10 0.63 -16.17
CA THR A 144 16.38 0.03 -17.29
C THR A 144 15.08 0.78 -17.52
N THR A 145 14.81 1.19 -18.76
CA THR A 145 13.57 1.87 -19.12
C THR A 145 12.78 1.11 -20.18
N MET A 146 11.46 1.03 -20.02
CA MET A 146 10.54 0.45 -20.99
C MET A 146 9.43 1.45 -21.29
N TYR A 147 9.12 1.67 -22.58
CA TYR A 147 8.10 2.62 -23.00
C TYR A 147 6.95 1.90 -23.71
N GLY A 148 5.71 2.38 -23.53
CA GLY A 148 4.56 1.86 -24.26
C GLY A 148 4.09 0.49 -23.76
N VAL A 149 4.37 0.16 -22.50
CA VAL A 149 4.00 -1.13 -21.91
C VAL A 149 2.49 -1.18 -21.72
N ARG A 150 1.84 -2.08 -22.46
CA ARG A 150 0.41 -2.32 -22.35
C ARG A 150 0.11 -3.15 -21.10
N ARG A 151 -0.88 -2.73 -20.32
CA ARG A 151 -1.40 -3.48 -19.16
C ARG A 151 -2.90 -3.57 -19.25
N THR A 152 -3.41 -4.79 -19.23
CA THR A 152 -4.84 -5.07 -19.20
C THR A 152 -5.29 -5.16 -17.75
N HIS A 153 -6.27 -4.36 -17.35
CA HIS A 153 -6.86 -4.44 -16.03
C HIS A 153 -7.61 -5.78 -15.89
N PRO A 154 -7.28 -6.62 -14.89
CA PRO A 154 -7.78 -7.99 -14.84
C PRO A 154 -9.30 -8.09 -14.67
N GLN A 155 -9.93 -7.08 -14.06
CA GLN A 155 -11.37 -7.11 -13.77
C GLN A 155 -12.21 -6.44 -14.86
N THR A 156 -11.67 -5.45 -15.58
CA THR A 156 -12.44 -4.63 -16.53
C THR A 156 -12.01 -4.84 -17.97
N GLY A 157 -10.90 -5.53 -18.22
CA GLY A 157 -10.31 -5.68 -19.56
C GLY A 157 -9.73 -4.38 -20.13
N MET A 158 -9.83 -3.26 -19.42
CA MET A 158 -9.36 -1.96 -19.91
C MET A 158 -7.85 -1.99 -20.10
N ILE A 159 -7.40 -1.60 -21.29
CA ILE A 159 -5.98 -1.52 -21.64
C ILE A 159 -5.47 -0.13 -21.24
N SER A 160 -4.41 -0.10 -20.44
CA SER A 160 -3.66 1.11 -20.10
C SER A 160 -2.26 1.03 -20.69
N ILE A 161 -1.73 2.17 -21.13
CA ILE A 161 -0.35 2.29 -21.62
C ILE A 161 0.47 2.96 -20.51
N GLY A 162 1.58 2.33 -20.14
CA GLY A 162 2.50 2.85 -19.14
C GLY A 162 3.96 2.86 -19.61
N HIS A 163 4.76 3.61 -18.90
CA HIS A 163 6.20 3.75 -19.05
C HIS A 163 6.86 3.39 -17.72
N ILE A 164 7.93 2.62 -17.78
CA ILE A 164 8.53 2.00 -16.59
C ILE A 164 10.00 2.39 -16.52
N LEU A 165 10.45 2.70 -15.31
CA LEU A 165 11.85 2.91 -14.96
C LEU A 165 12.21 1.95 -13.82
N GLU A 166 13.31 1.21 -13.95
CA GLU A 166 13.75 0.22 -12.97
C GLU A 166 15.23 0.40 -12.62
N LEU A 167 15.55 0.35 -11.33
CA LEU A 167 16.89 0.17 -10.80
C LEU A 167 16.99 -1.26 -10.27
N ASN A 168 18.05 -1.97 -10.66
CA ASN A 168 18.18 -3.40 -10.43
C ASN A 168 19.45 -3.70 -9.62
N GLY A 169 19.33 -4.60 -8.65
CA GLY A 169 20.48 -5.12 -7.92
C GLY A 169 20.83 -4.34 -6.65
N GLU A 170 21.65 -4.97 -5.84
CA GLU A 170 22.03 -4.52 -4.51
C GLU A 170 22.84 -3.23 -4.54
N GLU A 171 23.83 -3.15 -5.43
CA GLU A 171 24.65 -1.95 -5.62
C GLU A 171 23.80 -0.70 -5.90
N MET A 172 22.83 -0.81 -6.81
CA MET A 172 21.94 0.32 -7.15
C MET A 172 20.99 0.68 -6.01
N LEU A 173 20.54 -0.29 -5.21
CA LEU A 173 19.74 -0.02 -4.03
C LEU A 173 20.56 0.69 -2.96
N GLU A 174 21.79 0.27 -2.70
CA GLU A 174 22.65 0.92 -1.70
C GLU A 174 23.04 2.34 -2.12
N LYS A 175 23.41 2.52 -3.39
CA LYS A 175 23.62 3.86 -3.96
C LYS A 175 22.37 4.73 -3.81
N TRP A 176 21.19 4.17 -4.10
CA TRP A 176 19.92 4.88 -3.93
C TRP A 176 19.76 5.32 -2.48
N MET A 177 19.91 4.43 -1.51
CA MET A 177 19.73 4.75 -0.09
C MET A 177 20.71 5.80 0.42
N THR A 178 21.91 5.85 -0.16
CA THR A 178 22.96 6.83 0.19
C THR A 178 22.65 8.20 -0.37
N GLU A 179 22.33 8.30 -1.65
CA GLU A 179 22.19 9.59 -2.34
C GLU A 179 20.78 10.16 -2.33
N ILE A 180 19.77 9.30 -2.50
CA ILE A 180 18.37 9.71 -2.66
C ILE A 180 17.54 9.24 -1.48
N GLY A 181 17.58 7.99 -1.04
CA GLY A 181 16.80 7.51 0.12
C GLY A 181 15.28 7.48 -0.09
N PHE A 182 14.56 7.21 0.99
CA PHE A 182 13.09 7.26 1.07
C PHE A 182 12.69 7.94 2.38
N TYR A 183 11.51 8.58 2.42
CA TYR A 183 10.88 8.98 3.67
C TYR A 183 9.73 8.06 4.06
N SER A 184 9.14 7.32 3.11
CA SER A 184 8.01 6.44 3.39
C SER A 184 8.44 5.24 4.23
N SER A 185 7.77 5.05 5.37
CA SER A 185 8.00 3.90 6.26
C SER A 185 7.74 2.56 5.54
N LYS A 186 6.86 2.55 4.53
CA LYS A 186 6.64 1.41 3.62
C LYS A 186 7.92 0.95 2.93
N HIS A 187 8.72 1.87 2.40
CA HIS A 187 9.97 1.54 1.70
C HIS A 187 11.11 1.29 2.69
N LEU A 188 11.22 2.13 3.73
CA LEU A 188 12.27 2.02 4.75
C LEU A 188 12.21 0.68 5.50
N THR A 189 11.02 0.21 5.87
CA THR A 189 10.87 -1.08 6.56
C THR A 189 11.25 -2.26 5.67
N LYS A 190 10.96 -2.18 4.36
CA LYS A 190 11.40 -3.22 3.40
C LYS A 190 12.92 -3.25 3.24
N TYR A 191 13.55 -2.08 3.09
CA TYR A 191 15.01 -1.97 3.02
C TYR A 191 15.66 -2.52 4.30
N SER A 192 15.19 -2.07 5.46
CA SER A 192 15.72 -2.49 6.77
C SER A 192 15.60 -4.01 6.97
N LEU A 193 14.46 -4.58 6.59
CA LEU A 193 14.23 -6.03 6.71
C LEU A 193 15.17 -6.81 5.80
N TRP A 194 15.32 -6.36 4.55
CA TRP A 194 16.27 -6.95 3.63
C TRP A 194 17.72 -6.81 4.11
N LYS A 195 18.11 -5.66 4.64
CA LYS A 195 19.46 -5.43 5.18
C LYS A 195 19.78 -6.35 6.36
N LYS A 196 18.77 -6.61 7.22
CA LYS A 196 18.91 -7.47 8.41
C LYS A 196 18.92 -8.97 8.08
N TYR A 197 18.05 -9.42 7.16
CA TYR A 197 17.83 -10.86 6.92
C TYR A 197 18.34 -11.36 5.57
N GLY A 198 18.78 -10.47 4.68
CA GLY A 198 19.14 -10.76 3.30
C GLY A 198 17.95 -10.98 2.36
N PHE A 199 16.71 -10.81 2.84
CA PHE A 199 15.49 -10.93 2.03
C PHE A 199 14.33 -10.15 2.67
N CYS A 200 13.29 -9.87 1.89
CA CYS A 200 12.04 -9.27 2.38
C CYS A 200 10.84 -10.06 1.84
N PRO A 201 9.99 -10.66 2.69
CA PRO A 201 8.83 -11.38 2.22
C PRO A 201 7.88 -10.51 1.39
N ALA A 202 7.37 -11.07 0.30
CA ALA A 202 6.44 -10.39 -0.59
C ALA A 202 5.06 -10.23 0.05
N LYS A 203 4.33 -9.19 -0.38
CA LYS A 203 2.96 -8.88 0.07
C LYS A 203 2.80 -8.72 1.59
N THR A 204 3.85 -8.29 2.27
CA THR A 204 3.78 -7.89 3.68
C THR A 204 3.26 -6.48 3.82
N SER A 205 2.59 -6.17 4.93
CA SER A 205 2.24 -4.80 5.32
C SER A 205 3.36 -4.15 6.14
N THR A 206 3.31 -2.82 6.30
CA THR A 206 4.30 -2.06 7.10
C THR A 206 4.32 -2.51 8.57
N PRO A 207 3.16 -2.70 9.24
CA PRO A 207 3.14 -3.24 10.61
C PRO A 207 3.74 -4.65 10.73
N GLU A 208 3.48 -5.55 9.77
CA GLU A 208 4.09 -6.90 9.77
C GLU A 208 5.62 -6.83 9.67
N ARG A 209 6.15 -5.96 8.80
CA ARG A 209 7.59 -5.76 8.67
C ARG A 209 8.20 -5.18 9.95
N ILE A 210 7.50 -4.29 10.64
CA ILE A 210 7.94 -3.78 11.96
C ILE A 210 8.01 -4.92 12.98
N PHE A 211 6.98 -5.76 13.09
CA PHE A 211 7.01 -6.93 13.97
C PHE A 211 8.12 -7.92 13.62
N MET A 212 8.43 -8.10 12.34
CA MET A 212 9.57 -8.88 11.89
C MET A 212 10.91 -8.27 12.34
N LEU A 213 11.07 -6.95 12.20
CA LEU A 213 12.27 -6.24 12.65
C LEU A 213 12.46 -6.31 14.17
N GLU A 214 11.37 -6.27 14.92
CA GLU A 214 11.34 -6.41 16.39
C GLU A 214 11.51 -7.86 16.87
N GLY A 215 11.57 -8.85 15.98
CA GLY A 215 11.70 -10.27 16.34
C GLY A 215 10.41 -10.92 16.85
N LYS A 216 9.28 -10.21 16.79
CA LYS A 216 7.95 -10.72 17.18
C LYS A 216 7.34 -11.65 16.12
N LEU A 217 7.85 -11.62 14.89
CA LEU A 217 7.41 -12.47 13.77
C LEU A 217 8.64 -12.97 12.99
N ASP A 218 8.77 -14.30 12.80
CA ASP A 218 9.86 -14.87 12.00
C ASP A 218 9.61 -14.58 10.50
N PRO A 219 10.49 -13.83 9.79
CA PRO A 219 10.31 -13.57 8.35
C PRO A 219 10.34 -14.85 7.51
N ARG A 220 11.00 -15.92 7.98
CA ARG A 220 11.07 -17.21 7.27
C ARG A 220 9.77 -17.98 7.35
N SER A 221 8.93 -17.74 8.36
CA SER A 221 7.60 -18.35 8.47
C SER A 221 6.74 -18.08 7.23
N TRP A 222 6.96 -16.94 6.55
CA TRP A 222 6.27 -16.54 5.31
C TRP A 222 6.55 -17.45 4.11
N TYR A 223 7.59 -18.28 4.20
CA TYR A 223 8.04 -19.18 3.14
C TYR A 223 7.91 -20.65 3.50
N LYS A 224 7.73 -20.98 4.78
CA LYS A 224 7.67 -22.37 5.28
C LYS A 224 6.40 -23.11 4.87
N SER A 225 5.42 -22.44 4.24
CA SER A 225 4.17 -23.05 3.79
C SER A 225 3.31 -22.05 3.01
N ASN A 226 2.33 -22.54 2.23
CA ASN A 226 1.16 -21.81 1.73
C ASN A 226 0.29 -21.21 2.87
N ILE A 227 0.88 -20.52 3.85
CA ILE A 227 0.15 -19.84 4.92
C ILE A 227 -0.11 -18.43 4.43
N ARG A 228 -1.29 -18.22 3.84
CA ARG A 228 -2.00 -16.95 4.06
C ARG A 228 -2.05 -16.78 5.58
N MET A 229 -1.67 -15.60 6.10
CA MET A 229 -1.79 -15.28 7.52
C MET A 229 -3.08 -15.89 8.06
N THR A 230 -2.95 -16.87 8.94
CA THR A 230 -4.13 -17.37 9.62
C THR A 230 -4.52 -16.32 10.67
N PRO A 231 -5.82 -16.15 10.95
CA PRO A 231 -6.29 -15.20 11.96
C PRO A 231 -5.54 -15.33 13.29
N GLU A 232 -5.02 -16.52 13.61
CA GLU A 232 -4.21 -16.80 14.81
C GLU A 232 -3.01 -15.88 15.07
N CYS A 233 -2.49 -15.16 14.07
CA CYS A 233 -1.31 -14.29 14.25
C CYS A 233 -1.64 -12.81 14.53
N MET A 234 -2.91 -12.40 14.46
CA MET A 234 -3.32 -11.03 14.79
C MET A 234 -3.60 -10.89 16.30
N PRO A 235 -3.47 -9.71 16.92
CA PRO A 235 -4.02 -9.48 18.25
C PRO A 235 -5.53 -9.83 18.28
N PRO A 236 -6.04 -10.48 19.34
CA PRO A 236 -7.44 -10.90 19.42
C PRO A 236 -8.44 -9.78 19.06
N GLU A 237 -8.18 -8.53 19.46
CA GLU A 237 -9.09 -7.41 19.18
C GLU A 237 -9.14 -7.04 17.69
N LYS A 238 -8.02 -7.21 16.96
CA LYS A 238 -7.96 -6.96 15.50
C LYS A 238 -8.62 -8.07 14.70
N ARG A 239 -8.50 -9.33 15.12
CA ARG A 239 -9.25 -10.46 14.52
C ARG A 239 -10.74 -10.22 14.65
N PHE A 240 -11.16 -9.83 15.86
CA PHE A 240 -12.56 -9.60 16.18
C PHE A 240 -13.14 -8.52 15.28
N LYS A 241 -12.51 -7.34 15.20
CA LYS A 241 -12.94 -6.24 14.31
C LYS A 241 -12.95 -6.61 12.83
N MET A 242 -12.02 -7.44 12.36
CA MET A 242 -11.96 -7.86 10.95
C MET A 242 -13.09 -8.83 10.59
N LEU A 243 -13.37 -9.79 11.48
CA LEU A 243 -14.45 -10.76 11.31
C LEU A 243 -15.82 -10.09 11.46
N GLU A 244 -15.97 -9.23 12.47
CA GLU A 244 -17.17 -8.43 12.74
C GLU A 244 -17.55 -7.59 11.50
N LYS A 245 -16.59 -6.89 10.90
CA LYS A 245 -16.81 -6.08 9.69
C LYS A 245 -17.17 -6.90 8.44
N THR A 246 -16.75 -8.16 8.38
CA THR A 246 -17.01 -9.08 7.25
C THR A 246 -18.35 -9.80 7.41
N LEU A 247 -18.75 -10.11 8.65
CA LEU A 247 -19.94 -10.89 8.98
C LEU A 247 -21.19 -10.02 9.22
N LEU A 248 -21.05 -8.77 9.68
CA LEU A 248 -22.17 -7.84 9.86
C LEU A 248 -22.86 -7.41 8.54
N ALA A 249 -22.35 -7.83 7.38
CA ALA A 249 -22.83 -7.35 6.09
C ALA A 249 -23.94 -8.21 5.42
N LYS A 250 -24.17 -9.48 5.80
CA LYS A 250 -25.15 -10.38 5.12
C LYS A 250 -25.65 -11.55 5.99
N GLU A 251 -26.84 -12.08 5.66
CA GLU A 251 -27.24 -13.44 6.05
C GLU A 251 -26.46 -14.48 5.23
N PHE A 252 -26.03 -15.58 5.84
CA PHE A 252 -25.28 -16.65 5.17
C PHE A 252 -25.98 -18.00 5.34
N SER A 253 -25.91 -18.84 4.31
CA SER A 253 -26.32 -20.25 4.38
C SER A 253 -25.27 -21.11 5.10
N SER A 254 -25.67 -22.29 5.58
CA SER A 254 -24.77 -23.24 6.26
C SER A 254 -23.55 -23.64 5.42
N HIS A 255 -23.70 -23.64 4.09
CA HIS A 255 -22.61 -23.93 3.15
C HIS A 255 -21.68 -22.72 2.97
N GLU A 256 -22.19 -21.49 2.89
CA GLU A 256 -21.38 -20.28 2.78
C GLU A 256 -20.59 -20.00 4.06
N VAL A 257 -21.20 -20.27 5.22
CA VAL A 257 -20.50 -20.25 6.52
C VAL A 257 -19.40 -21.31 6.52
N ALA A 258 -19.70 -22.53 6.09
CA ALA A 258 -18.70 -23.59 5.99
C ALA A 258 -17.56 -23.24 5.03
N THR A 259 -17.82 -22.63 3.88
CA THR A 259 -16.81 -22.23 2.89
C THR A 259 -16.00 -21.01 3.35
N ALA A 260 -16.63 -20.01 3.98
CA ALA A 260 -15.93 -18.88 4.57
C ALA A 260 -15.03 -19.30 5.74
N LEU A 261 -15.45 -20.33 6.47
CA LEU A 261 -14.68 -20.96 7.55
C LEU A 261 -13.63 -21.96 7.04
N ASP A 262 -13.84 -22.62 5.90
CA ASP A 262 -12.85 -23.49 5.24
C ASP A 262 -11.67 -22.65 4.70
N ILE A 263 -11.94 -21.40 4.29
CA ILE A 263 -10.92 -20.38 4.01
C ILE A 263 -10.20 -19.91 5.29
N SER A 264 -10.81 -20.09 6.47
CA SER A 264 -10.31 -19.61 7.76
C SER A 264 -9.62 -20.66 8.64
N THR A 265 -9.82 -21.97 8.45
CA THR A 265 -8.88 -23.07 8.82
C THR A 265 -9.58 -24.43 8.76
N LYS A 266 -8.86 -25.45 8.29
CA LYS A 266 -9.10 -26.83 8.72
C LYS A 266 -9.03 -26.90 10.25
N ARG A 267 -10.19 -27.08 10.89
CA ARG A 267 -10.47 -27.43 12.31
C ARG A 267 -10.54 -26.29 13.32
N SER A 268 -11.75 -26.04 13.82
CA SER A 268 -12.03 -26.10 15.27
C SER A 268 -13.55 -26.15 15.55
N ASN A 269 -14.06 -27.32 15.90
CA ASN A 269 -15.41 -27.48 16.47
C ASN A 269 -15.54 -26.76 17.83
N GLU A 270 -14.43 -26.45 18.50
CA GLU A 270 -14.40 -25.74 19.78
C GLU A 270 -14.77 -24.27 19.61
N LEU A 271 -14.39 -23.63 18.51
CA LEU A 271 -14.73 -22.23 18.22
C LEU A 271 -16.23 -22.05 18.00
N LEU A 272 -16.86 -22.99 17.30
CA LEU A 272 -18.32 -23.04 17.13
C LEU A 272 -19.04 -23.30 18.46
N LYS A 273 -18.51 -24.21 19.28
CA LYS A 273 -19.03 -24.49 20.61
C LYS A 273 -18.95 -23.25 21.51
N MET A 274 -17.81 -22.56 21.50
CA MET A 274 -17.57 -21.36 22.29
C MET A 274 -18.46 -20.18 21.86
N TRP A 275 -18.68 -19.98 20.56
CA TRP A 275 -19.59 -18.94 20.06
C TRP A 275 -21.07 -19.23 20.35
N HIS A 276 -21.46 -20.51 20.34
CA HIS A 276 -22.79 -20.93 20.76
C HIS A 276 -23.00 -20.77 22.27
N GLU A 277 -22.03 -21.19 23.09
CA GLU A 277 -22.08 -21.08 24.56
C GLU A 277 -22.14 -19.63 25.02
N ASN A 278 -21.43 -18.71 24.35
CA ASN A 278 -21.48 -17.28 24.66
C ASN A 278 -22.71 -16.56 24.04
N GLY A 279 -23.53 -17.28 23.26
CA GLY A 279 -24.78 -16.77 22.70
C GLY A 279 -24.63 -15.85 21.48
N PHE A 280 -23.45 -15.79 20.88
CA PHE A 280 -23.21 -15.06 19.63
C PHE A 280 -23.86 -15.76 18.43
N LEU A 281 -23.98 -17.09 18.49
CA LEU A 281 -24.62 -17.91 17.49
C LEU A 281 -25.84 -18.62 18.05
N SER A 282 -26.95 -18.55 17.32
CA SER A 282 -28.11 -19.41 17.54
C SER A 282 -28.18 -20.46 16.43
N ARG A 283 -28.49 -21.71 16.79
CA ARG A 283 -28.62 -22.83 15.86
C ARG A 283 -30.11 -23.11 15.64
N LYS A 284 -30.57 -22.98 14.40
CA LYS A 284 -31.96 -23.26 13.99
C LYS A 284 -31.98 -24.45 13.06
N LEU A 285 -32.81 -25.45 13.35
CA LEU A 285 -33.03 -26.57 12.42
C LEU A 285 -34.05 -26.13 11.36
N GLU A 286 -33.67 -26.21 10.09
CA GLU A 286 -34.55 -25.95 8.96
C GLU A 286 -34.79 -27.25 8.19
N ARG A 287 -36.06 -27.61 8.00
CA ARG A 287 -36.46 -28.79 7.22
C ARG A 287 -37.07 -28.34 5.90
N ARG A 288 -36.57 -28.88 4.78
CA ARG A 288 -37.18 -28.75 3.46
C ARG A 288 -37.36 -30.13 2.85
N GLY A 289 -38.60 -30.60 2.78
CA GLY A 289 -38.92 -31.97 2.39
C GLY A 289 -38.30 -32.99 3.35
N SER A 290 -37.67 -34.02 2.80
CA SER A 290 -36.97 -35.07 3.57
C SER A 290 -35.58 -34.66 4.09
N ILE A 291 -35.10 -33.45 3.78
CA ILE A 291 -33.76 -33.00 4.15
C ILE A 291 -33.84 -32.00 5.31
N ALA A 292 -33.11 -32.29 6.39
CA ALA A 292 -32.93 -31.40 7.53
C ALA A 292 -31.52 -30.79 7.50
N LYS A 293 -31.42 -29.47 7.62
CA LYS A 293 -30.14 -28.73 7.71
C LYS A 293 -30.17 -27.81 8.92
N PHE A 294 -29.02 -27.62 9.56
CA PHE A 294 -28.89 -26.62 10.62
C PHE A 294 -28.43 -25.30 10.01
N LYS A 295 -29.20 -24.23 10.22
CA LYS A 295 -28.83 -22.85 9.90
C LYS A 295 -28.32 -22.18 11.18
N TYR A 296 -27.17 -21.53 11.09
CA TYR A 296 -26.61 -20.76 12.20
C TYR A 296 -26.90 -19.28 11.95
N VAL A 297 -27.44 -18.59 12.95
CA VAL A 297 -27.82 -17.18 12.86
C VAL A 297 -27.09 -16.41 13.95
N PHE A 298 -26.33 -15.39 13.55
CA PHE A 298 -25.65 -14.51 14.50
C PHE A 298 -26.66 -13.60 15.22
N ASN A 299 -26.54 -13.54 16.55
CA ASN A 299 -27.37 -12.67 17.37
C ASN A 299 -26.80 -11.25 17.38
N ALA A 300 -27.28 -10.39 16.49
CA ALA A 300 -26.84 -8.99 16.36
C ALA A 300 -27.05 -8.13 17.62
N ARG A 301 -27.79 -8.61 18.63
CA ARG A 301 -28.03 -7.89 19.90
C ARG A 301 -26.97 -8.14 20.98
N LYS A 302 -26.05 -9.08 20.77
CA LYS A 302 -24.94 -9.40 21.68
C LYS A 302 -23.56 -9.02 21.12
N VAL A 303 -23.51 -8.47 19.90
CA VAL A 303 -22.30 -8.05 19.20
C VAL A 303 -22.07 -6.56 19.47
#